data_AF-A0A7C3GDE5-F1
#
_entry.id   AF-A0A7C3GDE5-F1
#
_cell.length_a   1.000
_cell.length_b   1.000
_cell.length_c   1.000
_cell.angle_alpha   90.00
_cell.angle_beta   90.00
_cell.angle_gamma   90.00
#
_symmetry.space_group_name_H-M   'P 1'
#
loop_
_entity.id
_entity.type
_entity.pdbx_description
1 polymer ?
#
loop_
_entity_poly.entity_id
_entity_poly.type
_entity_poly.pdbx_seq_one_letter_code
_entity_poly.pdbx_strand_id
1 'polypeptide(L)' 'MKVQYQGRQVEGKPVEFLTRKEDFNEYQLTDGKILKIKMVVTRIIRLEEEKAPDGNPIYLIQSQNVVAPID' A
#
# COMPACT_ATOMS: atom_id res chain seq x y z
N MET A 1 -6.65 16.98 -3.63
CA MET A 1 -6.37 16.37 -4.96
C MET A 1 -7.43 15.32 -5.20
N LYS A 2 -7.98 15.24 -6.40
CA LYS A 2 -9.03 14.25 -6.68
C LYS A 2 -8.43 12.86 -6.88
N VAL A 3 -8.98 11.87 -6.19
CA VAL A 3 -8.62 10.44 -6.31
C VAL A 3 -9.85 9.58 -6.52
N GLN A 4 -9.70 8.44 -7.18
CA GLN A 4 -10.78 7.47 -7.33
C GLN A 4 -10.91 6.61 -6.07
N TYR A 5 -12.09 6.59 -5.48
CA TYR A 5 -12.43 5.79 -4.31
C TYR A 5 -13.84 5.24 -4.46
N GLN A 6 -13.99 3.91 -4.36
CA GLN A 6 -15.29 3.22 -4.50
C GLN A 6 -16.12 3.64 -5.73
N GLY A 7 -15.45 3.84 -6.88
CA GLY A 7 -16.12 4.19 -8.14
C GLY A 7 -16.48 5.67 -8.31
N ARG A 8 -16.12 6.55 -7.36
CA ARG A 8 -16.32 8.00 -7.46
C ARG A 8 -15.03 8.79 -7.19
N GLN A 9 -15.01 10.05 -7.64
CA GLN A 9 -13.93 10.97 -7.30
C GLN A 9 -14.17 11.60 -5.93
N VAL A 10 -13.14 11.62 -5.09
CA VAL A 10 -13.15 12.25 -3.76
C VAL A 10 -11.92 13.12 -3.57
N GLU A 11 -11.99 14.08 -2.66
CA GLU A 11 -10.82 14.88 -2.29
C GLU A 11 -9.92 14.12 -1.33
N GLY A 12 -8.63 14.11 -1.64
CA GLY A 12 -7.58 13.56 -0.79
C GLY A 12 -6.37 14.48 -0.68
N LYS A 13 -5.62 14.32 0.40
CA LYS A 13 -4.41 15.08 0.70
C LYS A 13 -3.22 14.14 0.85
N PRO A 14 -2.11 14.38 0.11
CA PRO A 14 -0.87 13.65 0.33
C PRO A 14 -0.39 13.79 1.77
N VAL A 15 0.10 12.69 2.32
CA VAL A 15 0.66 12.61 3.67
C VAL A 15 2.12 12.22 3.56
N GLU A 16 2.98 13.09 4.08
CA GLU A 16 4.40 12.80 4.25
C GLU A 16 4.57 11.72 5.32
N PHE A 17 5.51 10.80 5.09
CA PHE A 17 5.78 9.72 6.01
C PHE A 17 7.26 9.37 6.03
N LEU A 18 7.71 8.79 7.15
CA LEU A 18 9.01 8.17 7.28
C LEU A 18 8.82 6.65 7.27
N THR A 19 9.55 5.96 6.40
CA THR A 19 9.54 4.50 6.37
C THR A 19 10.19 3.96 7.63
N ARG A 20 9.38 3.38 8.53
CA ARG A 20 9.90 2.74 9.75
C ARG A 20 10.41 1.32 9.52
N LYS A 21 9.72 0.55 8.68
CA LYS A 21 10.03 -0.86 8.40
C LYS A 21 9.35 -1.33 7.12
N GLU A 22 10.10 -2.00 6.24
CA GLU A 22 9.58 -2.72 5.07
C GLU A 22 10.49 -3.93 4.79
N ASP A 23 10.07 -5.11 5.24
CA ASP A 23 10.82 -6.35 5.03
C ASP A 23 10.41 -7.04 3.73
N PHE A 24 11.23 -8.01 3.30
CA PHE A 24 10.79 -8.99 2.32
C PHE A 24 9.88 -10.01 2.99
N ASN A 25 8.81 -10.37 2.30
CA ASN A 25 8.00 -11.54 2.59
C ASN A 25 8.56 -12.71 1.77
N GLU A 26 8.61 -13.89 2.37
CA GLU A 26 9.09 -15.11 1.72
C GLU A 26 7.94 -16.10 1.52
N TYR A 27 7.86 -16.68 0.32
CA TYR A 27 6.83 -17.66 -0.05
C TYR A 27 7.48 -18.88 -0.67
N GLN A 28 7.23 -20.05 -0.07
CA GLN A 28 7.62 -21.35 -0.59
C GLN A 28 6.61 -21.79 -1.64
N LEU A 29 7.07 -22.00 -2.87
CA LEU A 29 6.25 -22.54 -3.95
C LEU A 29 6.21 -24.07 -3.89
N THR A 30 5.19 -24.66 -4.53
CA THR A 30 4.98 -26.12 -4.56
C THR A 30 6.08 -26.88 -5.28
N ASP A 31 6.88 -26.22 -6.11
CA ASP A 31 8.03 -26.77 -6.83
C ASP A 31 9.36 -26.65 -6.05
N GLY A 32 9.32 -26.17 -4.81
CA GLY A 32 10.50 -26.04 -3.97
C GLY A 32 11.22 -24.68 -4.07
N LYS A 33 10.83 -23.77 -4.99
CA LYS A 33 11.43 -22.43 -5.07
C LYS A 33 10.94 -21.49 -3.97
N ILE A 34 11.77 -20.52 -3.59
CA ILE A 34 11.41 -19.44 -2.67
C ILE A 34 11.33 -18.12 -3.44
N LEU A 35 10.20 -17.42 -3.32
CA LEU A 35 10.04 -16.05 -3.80
C LEU A 35 10.18 -15.05 -2.65
N LYS A 36 10.95 -13.99 -2.90
CA LYS A 36 11.01 -12.81 -2.04
C LYS A 36 10.19 -11.68 -2.65
N ILE A 37 9.22 -11.18 -1.90
CA ILE A 37 8.35 -10.07 -2.31
C ILE A 37 8.39 -8.98 -1.25
N LYS A 38 8.84 -7.79 -1.62
CA LYS A 38 8.76 -6.59 -0.78
C LYS A 38 7.73 -5.63 -1.36
N MET A 39 6.75 -5.25 -0.54
CA MET A 39 5.86 -4.14 -0.87
C MET A 39 6.54 -2.84 -0.43
N VAL A 40 6.67 -1.89 -1.37
CA VAL A 40 7.25 -0.58 -1.13
C VAL A 40 6.14 0.46 -1.25
N VAL A 41 5.87 1.20 -0.17
CA VAL A 41 4.89 2.29 -0.20
C VAL A 41 5.52 3.51 -0.85
N THR A 42 4.82 4.09 -1.82
CA THR A 42 5.31 5.25 -2.58
C THR A 42 4.55 6.52 -2.24
N ARG A 43 3.25 6.42 -1.94
CA ARG A 43 2.41 7.55 -1.55
C ARG A 43 1.33 7.10 -0.56
N ILE A 44 1.06 7.97 0.40
CA ILE A 44 -0.07 7.87 1.32
C ILE A 44 -0.95 9.10 1.07
N ILE A 45 -2.24 8.89 0.83
CA ILE A 45 -3.22 9.95 0.60
C ILE A 45 -4.35 9.78 1.60
N ARG A 46 -4.54 10.75 2.50
CA ARG A 46 -5.70 10.78 3.40
C ARG A 46 -6.91 11.29 2.63
N LEU A 47 -8.04 10.61 2.73
CA LEU A 47 -9.32 11.11 2.20
C LEU A 47 -9.89 12.14 3.17
N GLU A 48 -10.27 13.32 2.68
CA GLU A 48 -10.64 14.45 3.55
C GLU A 48 -12.05 14.28 4.15
N GLU A 49 -13.02 13.90 3.32
CA GLU A 49 -14.43 13.79 3.72
C GLU A 49 -14.86 12.35 4.04
N GLU A 50 -14.01 11.37 3.75
CA GLU A 50 -14.32 9.95 3.94
C GLU A 50 -13.80 9.42 5.27
N LYS A 51 -14.67 8.69 5.97
CA LYS A 51 -14.36 8.02 7.22
C LYS A 51 -14.80 6.57 7.16
N ALA A 52 -14.04 5.72 7.83
CA ALA A 52 -14.46 4.34 8.07
C ALA A 52 -15.68 4.33 9.02
N PRO A 53 -16.43 3.21 9.10
CA PRO A 53 -17.62 3.12 9.96
C PRO A 53 -17.35 3.41 11.45
N ASP A 54 -16.12 3.22 11.89
CA ASP A 54 -15.63 3.52 13.25
C ASP A 54 -15.25 4.99 13.44
N GLY A 55 -15.40 5.84 12.42
CA GLY A 55 -15.07 7.26 12.43
C GLY A 55 -13.61 7.59 12.13
N ASN A 56 -12.75 6.58 11.91
CA ASN A 56 -11.34 6.79 11.62
C ASN A 56 -11.12 7.32 10.20
N PRO A 57 -10.05 8.11 9.96
CA PRO A 57 -9.71 8.58 8.63
C PRO A 57 -9.34 7.41 7.71
N ILE A 58 -9.72 7.53 6.44
CA ILE A 58 -9.34 6.57 5.40
C ILE A 58 -8.06 7.03 4.70
N TYR A 59 -7.13 6.10 4.47
CA TYR A 59 -5.91 6.33 3.71
C TYR A 59 -5.88 5.46 2.46
N LEU A 60 -5.70 6.09 1.31
CA LEU A 60 -5.38 5.43 0.06
C LEU A 60 -3.87 5.26 -0.02
N ILE A 61 -3.42 4.02 -0.21
CA ILE A 61 -2.01 3.66 -0.32
C ILE A 61 -1.70 3.34 -1.77
N GLN A 62 -0.64 3.95 -2.30
CA GLN A 62 -0.04 3.55 -3.56
C GLN A 62 1.29 2.86 -3.28
N SER A 63 1.43 1.64 -3.76
CA SER A 63 2.62 0.81 -3.53
C SER A 63 3.07 0.11 -4.82
N GLN A 64 4.31 -0.37 -4.80
CA GLN A 64 4.87 -1.22 -5.83
C GLN A 64 5.44 -2.48 -5.18
N ASN A 65 5.39 -3.60 -5.91
CA ASN A 65 6.03 -4.84 -5.48
C ASN A 65 7.40 -4.95 -6.13
N VAL A 66 8.41 -5.21 -5.30
CA VAL A 66 9.74 -5.64 -5.74
C VAL A 66 9.82 -7.15 -5.52
N VAL A 67 10.05 -7.89 -6.61
CA VAL A 67 10.09 -9.36 -6.60
C VAL A 67 11.49 -9.82 -7.00
N ALA A 68 12.06 -10.75 -6.24
CA ALA A 68 13.33 -11.38 -6.54
C ALA A 68 13.23 -12.92 -6.36
N PRO A 69 13.80 -13.71 -7.29
CA PRO A 69 14.04 -15.13 -7.04
C PRO A 69 15.17 -15.29 -6.00
N ILE A 70 15.15 -16.39 -5.25
CA ILE A 70 16.32 -16.89 -4.53
C ILE A 70 16.81 -18.09 -5.33
N ASP A 71 17.98 -17.94 -5.94
CA ASP A 71 18.69 -19.03 -6.62
C ASP A 71 19.30 -19.99 -5.60
#